data_AF-A0A7K4CFQ8-F1
#
_entry.id   AF-A0A7K4CFQ8-F1
#
_cell.length_a   1.000
_cell.length_b   1.000
_cell.length_c   1.000
_cell.angle_alpha   90.00
_cell.angle_beta   90.00
_cell.angle_gamma   90.00
#
_symmetry.space_group_name_H-M   'P 1'
#
loop_
_entity.id
_entity.type
_entity.pdbx_description
1 polymer ?
#
loop_
_entity_poly.entity_id
_entity_poly.type
_entity_poly.pdbx_seq_one_letter_code
_entity_poly.pdbx_strand_id
1 'polypeptide(L)'
;MDPALIQNSVTSFMIICVIIVFAMVFMRSRFFTEVYEQKPTLVTQVILIVFFGILSIFGSSTGLLIYGAAVNVRDLGPMAAGLICGPVIGIGSGIIGGLFRFA
;
A
#
# COMPACT_ATOMS: atom_id res chain seq x y z
N MET A 1 28.93 -12.77 3.56
CA MET A 1 27.53 -12.31 3.41
C MET A 1 27.13 -12.65 2.00
N ASP A 2 26.06 -13.43 1.82
CA ASP A 2 25.65 -13.87 0.48
C ASP A 2 25.19 -12.66 -0.34
N PRO A 3 25.81 -12.36 -1.49
CA PRO A 3 25.51 -11.15 -2.27
C PRO A 3 24.05 -11.11 -2.74
N ALA A 4 23.43 -12.27 -2.95
CA ALA A 4 22.00 -12.40 -3.28
C ALA A 4 21.08 -11.92 -2.14
N LEU A 5 21.46 -12.12 -0.88
CA LEU A 5 20.65 -11.69 0.26
C LEU A 5 20.64 -10.15 0.38
N ILE A 6 21.79 -9.52 0.11
CA ILE A 6 21.93 -8.07 0.09
C ILE A 6 21.09 -7.49 -1.05
N GLN A 7 21.17 -8.06 -2.24
CA GLN A 7 20.39 -7.62 -3.40
C GLN A 7 18.89 -7.72 -3.17
N ASN A 8 18.39 -8.83 -2.61
CA ASN A 8 16.96 -9.01 -2.32
C ASN A 8 16.45 -8.01 -1.27
N SER A 9 17.24 -7.75 -0.23
CA SER A 9 16.88 -6.76 0.80
C SER A 9 16.84 -5.34 0.24
N VAL A 10 17.79 -5.00 -0.63
CA VAL A 10 17.85 -3.70 -1.32
C VAL A 10 16.66 -3.52 -2.26
N THR A 11 16.24 -4.56 -2.99
CA THR A 11 15.07 -4.51 -3.87
C THR A 11 13.77 -4.23 -3.10
N SER A 12 13.53 -4.95 -1.99
CA SER A 12 12.36 -4.69 -1.13
C SER A 12 12.34 -3.25 -0.61
N PHE A 13 13.50 -2.74 -0.19
CA PHE A 13 13.62 -1.36 0.27
C PHE A 13 13.31 -0.33 -0.82
N MET A 14 13.81 -0.51 -2.05
CA MET A 14 13.49 0.38 -3.17
C MET A 14 11.99 0.42 -3.45
N ILE A 15 11.31 -0.74 -3.44
CA ILE A 15 9.87 -0.82 -3.69
C ILE A 15 9.09 -0.05 -2.61
N ILE A 16 9.48 -0.20 -1.33
CA ILE A 16 8.88 0.56 -0.22
C ILE A 16 9.08 2.06 -0.45
N CYS A 17 10.28 2.52 -0.81
CA CYS A 17 10.53 3.93 -1.10
C CYS A 17 9.64 4.46 -2.23
N VAL A 18 9.49 3.70 -3.31
CA VAL A 18 8.60 4.09 -4.43
C VAL A 18 7.15 4.20 -3.96
N ILE A 19 6.64 3.20 -3.24
CA ILE A 19 5.28 3.21 -2.68
C ILE A 19 5.09 4.43 -1.76
N ILE A 20 6.05 4.72 -0.88
CA ILE A 20 5.99 5.86 0.04
C ILE A 20 6.00 7.18 -0.72
N VAL A 21 6.84 7.35 -1.74
CA VAL A 21 6.88 8.59 -2.54
C VAL A 21 5.54 8.82 -3.23
N PHE A 22 4.96 7.79 -3.85
CA PHE A 22 3.63 7.88 -4.45
C PHE A 22 2.55 8.21 -3.41
N ALA A 23 2.60 7.55 -2.25
CA ALA A 23 1.67 7.82 -1.16
C ALA A 23 1.81 9.26 -0.61
N MET A 24 3.02 9.78 -0.46
CA MET A 24 3.28 11.15 0.01
C MET A 24 2.83 12.22 -0.98
N VAL A 25 3.08 12.02 -2.28
CA VAL A 25 2.58 12.92 -3.33
C VAL A 25 1.06 12.94 -3.31
N PHE A 26 0.43 11.76 -3.16
CA PHE A 26 -1.02 11.64 -3.11
C PHE A 26 -1.63 12.25 -1.82
N MET A 27 -0.95 12.12 -0.68
CA MET A 27 -1.32 12.75 0.59
C MET A 27 -1.42 14.28 0.51
N ARG A 28 -0.72 14.91 -0.42
CA ARG A 28 -0.81 16.36 -0.62
C ARG A 28 -2.04 16.78 -1.44
N SER A 29 -2.82 15.81 -1.94
CA SER A 29 -4.02 16.07 -2.73
C SER A 29 -5.22 16.46 -1.84
N ARG A 30 -6.18 17.19 -2.43
CA ARG A 30 -7.40 17.67 -1.72
C ARG A 30 -8.22 16.55 -1.10
N PHE A 31 -8.15 15.35 -1.68
CA PHE A 31 -8.79 14.13 -1.16
C PHE A 31 -8.32 13.79 0.25
N PHE A 32 -7.05 14.02 0.56
CA PHE A 32 -6.50 13.75 1.89
C PHE A 32 -6.90 14.82 2.90
N THR A 33 -6.96 16.09 2.46
CA THR A 33 -7.45 17.21 3.27
C THR A 33 -8.88 17.00 3.74
N GLU A 34 -9.76 16.48 2.88
CA GLU A 34 -11.16 16.14 3.24
C GLU A 34 -11.26 15.10 4.35
N VAL A 35 -10.39 14.09 4.33
CA VAL A 35 -10.34 13.07 5.37
C VAL A 35 -9.82 13.66 6.68
N TYR A 36 -8.80 14.50 6.61
CA TYR A 36 -8.24 15.20 7.76
C TYR A 36 -9.25 16.18 8.39
N GLU A 37 -10.06 16.85 7.59
CA GLU A 37 -11.15 17.74 8.03
C GLU A 37 -12.39 16.99 8.56
N GLN A 38 -12.34 15.65 8.66
CA GLN A 38 -13.45 14.78 9.08
C GLN A 38 -14.74 14.95 8.25
N LYS A 39 -14.62 15.44 7.01
CA LYS A 39 -15.71 15.53 6.04
C LYS A 39 -15.39 14.73 4.78
N PRO A 40 -15.03 13.43 4.90
CA PRO A 40 -14.70 12.65 3.73
C PRO A 40 -15.96 12.44 2.89
N THR A 41 -15.96 12.94 1.65
CA THR A 41 -17.01 12.63 0.69
C THR A 41 -16.95 11.13 0.37
N LEU A 42 -18.10 10.48 0.11
CA LEU A 42 -18.13 9.06 -0.30
C LEU A 42 -17.23 8.80 -1.52
N VAL A 43 -17.19 9.75 -2.46
CA VAL A 43 -16.31 9.70 -3.64
C VAL A 43 -14.84 9.68 -3.23
N THR A 44 -14.44 10.55 -2.30
CA THR A 44 -13.08 10.62 -1.75
C THR A 44 -12.67 9.31 -1.07
N GLN A 45 -13.58 8.71 -0.28
CA GLN A 45 -13.32 7.42 0.36
C GLN A 45 -13.09 6.32 -0.68
N VAL A 46 -13.92 6.23 -1.72
CA VAL A 46 -13.78 5.23 -2.79
C VAL A 46 -12.46 5.43 -3.55
N ILE A 47 -12.11 6.67 -3.90
CA ILE A 47 -10.84 6.98 -4.58
C ILE A 47 -9.65 6.52 -3.74
N LEU A 48 -9.66 6.81 -2.44
CA LEU A 48 -8.59 6.41 -1.51
C LEU A 48 -8.51 4.89 -1.37
N ILE A 49 -9.65 4.21 -1.25
CA ILE A 49 -9.72 2.74 -1.19
C ILE A 49 -9.07 2.11 -2.41
N VAL A 50 -9.43 2.59 -3.61
CA VAL A 50 -8.89 2.08 -4.88
C VAL A 50 -7.40 2.39 -5.00
N PHE A 51 -6.98 3.60 -4.67
CA PHE A 51 -5.58 4.02 -4.74
C PHE A 51 -4.67 3.17 -3.84
N PHE A 52 -5.00 3.05 -2.55
CA PHE A 52 -4.23 2.22 -1.62
C PHE A 52 -4.34 0.72 -1.94
N GLY A 53 -5.48 0.28 -2.52
CA GLY A 53 -5.63 -1.07 -3.05
C GLY A 53 -4.67 -1.37 -4.20
N ILE A 54 -4.53 -0.46 -5.17
CA ILE A 54 -3.56 -0.60 -6.27
C ILE A 54 -2.12 -0.63 -5.76
N LEU A 55 -1.78 0.21 -4.78
CA LEU A 55 -0.47 0.17 -4.12
C LEU A 55 -0.21 -1.19 -3.43
N SER A 56 -1.24 -1.78 -2.81
CA SER A 56 -1.16 -3.11 -2.20
C SER A 56 -0.90 -4.20 -3.24
N ILE A 57 -1.59 -4.15 -4.37
CA ILE A 57 -1.40 -5.06 -5.51
C ILE A 57 0.03 -4.96 -6.05
N PHE A 58 0.55 -3.73 -6.19
CA PHE A 58 1.90 -3.49 -6.66
C PHE A 58 2.94 -4.12 -5.70
N GLY A 59 2.78 -3.88 -4.39
CA GLY A 59 3.64 -4.47 -3.36
C GLY A 59 3.51 -5.99 -3.22
N SER A 60 2.42 -6.58 -3.70
CA SER A 60 2.20 -8.02 -3.72
C SER A 60 2.83 -8.70 -4.94
N SER A 61 2.90 -7.99 -6.07
CA SER A 61 3.43 -8.53 -7.34
C SER A 61 4.97 -8.56 -7.35
N THR A 62 5.61 -7.72 -6.55
CA THR A 62 7.07 -7.62 -6.43
C THR A 62 7.66 -8.45 -5.29
N GLY A 63 6.94 -9.48 -4.84
CA GLY A 63 7.33 -10.34 -3.73
C GLY A 63 8.55 -11.19 -4.02
N LEU A 64 9.49 -11.25 -3.06
CA LEU A 64 10.69 -12.09 -3.18
C LEU A 64 10.53 -13.35 -2.31
N LEU A 65 10.86 -14.49 -2.89
CA LEU A 65 10.92 -15.77 -2.18
C LEU A 65 12.29 -15.89 -1.50
N ILE A 66 12.35 -15.60 -0.20
CA ILE A 66 13.56 -15.72 0.60
C ILE A 66 13.37 -16.93 1.52
N TYR A 67 14.22 -17.96 1.40
CA TYR A 67 14.15 -19.20 2.19
C TYR A 67 12.77 -19.90 2.17
N GLY A 68 12.03 -19.82 1.06
CA GLY A 68 10.69 -20.40 0.94
C GLY A 68 9.57 -19.58 1.59
N ALA A 69 9.88 -18.44 2.21
CA ALA A 69 8.92 -17.46 2.68
C ALA A 69 8.73 -16.34 1.64
N ALA A 70 7.48 -16.02 1.31
CA ALA A 70 7.15 -14.87 0.48
C ALA A 70 7.29 -13.59 1.31
N VAL A 71 8.34 -12.81 1.06
CA VAL A 71 8.57 -11.52 1.69
C VAL A 71 8.06 -10.44 0.74
N ASN A 72 6.88 -9.92 1.06
CA ASN A 72 6.17 -8.94 0.25
C ASN A 72 5.81 -7.72 1.12
N VAL A 73 5.61 -6.57 0.48
CA VAL A 73 5.26 -5.30 1.15
C VAL A 73 3.79 -4.93 0.91
N ARG A 74 2.98 -5.93 0.61
CA ARG A 74 1.54 -5.80 0.29
C ARG A 74 0.76 -5.07 1.39
N ASP A 75 1.09 -5.36 2.64
CA ASP A 75 0.32 -4.89 3.79
C ASP A 75 0.51 -3.38 4.03
N LEU A 76 1.53 -2.79 3.42
CA LEU A 76 1.90 -1.38 3.55
C LEU A 76 0.82 -0.44 2.98
N GLY A 77 0.16 -0.85 1.89
CA GLY A 77 -0.97 -0.10 1.31
C GLY A 77 -2.17 0.00 2.26
N PRO A 78 -2.79 -1.13 2.67
CA PRO A 78 -3.93 -1.13 3.59
C PRO A 78 -3.60 -0.60 4.98
N MET A 79 -2.40 -0.87 5.50
CA MET A 79 -1.95 -0.28 6.77
C MET A 79 -1.90 1.25 6.68
N ALA A 80 -1.27 1.81 5.65
CA ALA A 80 -1.21 3.26 5.47
C ALA A 80 -2.61 3.87 5.28
N ALA A 81 -3.47 3.23 4.49
CA ALA A 81 -4.85 3.67 4.32
C ALA A 81 -5.62 3.70 5.64
N GLY A 82 -5.51 2.64 6.46
CA GLY A 82 -6.21 2.55 7.74
C GLY A 82 -5.71 3.52 8.80
N LEU A 83 -4.38 3.63 8.95
CA LEU A 83 -3.74 4.48 9.95
C LEU A 83 -3.91 5.97 9.64
N ILE A 84 -3.91 6.33 8.36
CA ILE A 84 -3.78 7.72 7.94
C ILE A 84 -5.12 8.26 7.44
N CYS A 85 -5.87 7.46 6.68
CA CYS A 85 -7.16 7.87 6.10
C CYS A 85 -8.37 7.31 6.87
N GLY A 86 -8.16 6.46 7.87
CA GLY A 86 -9.21 5.92 8.72
C GLY A 86 -9.66 4.49 8.38
N PRO A 87 -10.42 3.86 9.29
CA PRO A 87 -10.63 2.40 9.29
C PRO A 87 -11.40 1.89 8.08
N VAL A 88 -12.39 2.64 7.59
CA VAL A 88 -13.21 2.24 6.42
C VAL A 88 -12.34 2.14 5.16
N ILE A 89 -11.42 3.08 4.98
CA ILE A 89 -10.52 3.11 3.82
C ILE A 89 -9.47 1.99 3.92
N GLY A 90 -8.96 1.73 5.13
CA GLY A 90 -8.07 0.59 5.41
C GLY A 90 -8.71 -0.76 5.09
N ILE A 91 -9.93 -1.00 5.58
CA ILE A 91 -10.66 -2.26 5.32
C ILE A 91 -10.94 -2.40 3.82
N GLY A 92 -11.44 -1.34 3.17
CA GLY A 92 -11.75 -1.39 1.73
C GLY A 92 -10.52 -1.70 0.88
N SER A 93 -9.40 -1.00 1.12
CA SER A 93 -8.15 -1.24 0.40
C SER A 93 -7.55 -2.62 0.69
N GLY A 94 -7.69 -3.10 1.93
CA GLY A 94 -7.28 -4.45 2.34
C GLY A 94 -8.07 -5.56 1.64
N ILE A 95 -9.38 -5.38 1.46
CA ILE A 95 -10.21 -6.31 0.69
C ILE A 95 -9.73 -6.36 -0.77
N ILE A 96 -9.44 -5.22 -1.38
CA ILE A 96 -8.93 -5.17 -2.76
C ILE A 96 -7.59 -5.89 -2.89
N GLY A 97 -6.63 -5.58 -2.02
CA GLY A 97 -5.30 -6.23 -2.02
C GLY A 97 -5.34 -7.72 -1.69
N GLY A 98 -6.30 -8.12 -0.83
CA GLY A 98 -6.53 -9.52 -0.47
C GLY A 98 -7.16 -10.32 -1.60
N LEU A 99 -8.25 -9.83 -2.19
CA LEU A 99 -8.97 -10.48 -3.29
C LEU A 99 -8.07 -10.66 -4.52
N PHE A 100 -7.21 -9.69 -4.83
CA PHE A 100 -6.30 -9.80 -5.97
C PHE A 100 -5.34 -10.99 -5.88
N ARG A 101 -5.02 -11.50 -4.68
CA ARG A 101 -4.18 -12.71 -4.54
C ARG A 101 -4.98 -14.01 -4.69
N PHE A 102 -6.29 -13.97 -4.46
CA PHE A 102 -7.15 -15.15 -4.59
C PHE A 102 -7.76 -15.31 -6.00
N ALA A 103 -7.61 -14.29 -6.86
CA ALA A 103 -7.89 -14.34 -8.28
C ALA A 103 -6.69 -14.91 -9.05
#